data_AF-A0A2S4N9D8-F1
#
_entry.id   AF-A0A2S4N9D8-F1
#
_cell.length_a   1.000
_cell.length_b   1.000
_cell.length_c   1.000
_cell.angle_alpha   90.00
_cell.angle_beta   90.00
_cell.angle_gamma   90.00
#
_symmetry.space_group_name_H-M   'P 1'
#
loop_
_entity.id
_entity.type
_entity.pdbx_description
1 polymer ?
#
loop_
_entity_poly.entity_id
_entity_poly.type
_entity_poly.pdbx_seq_one_letter_code
_entity_poly.pdbx_strand_id
1 'polypeptide(L)'
;MKKLYLQILLFFIGLATTVAQVPNYNVVSIPYQNVVLSPTMASTTISFNLDDTYSGPIALPFNINFYGVTNNFMNVSSNGYITFNSNAAGSNSPWSFNTTIPNAGFPVKNAFLGCYHDINNAIVNTTDPQSVVYSIQGYAPFRKVIVLYSNNPQFSCNNSAISTFAMIMYEDGEKFDVQIKRKDLCATWNGGRAVVGLIDPTGASAIAAPGRNTSAWTANYEAWRFYNTFGANHYKFWKCETDGDGLEPFNLAVVKTDLNEPSMTFYSGIINGQVDVNTALPELYQNTTAFNQKIYGLKSTGEIVTIDLKVFSCDNDYDLDNVTTSLEDLNNDTNLANDDTDADGTPNFIDNDDDGDLILTSIEYVFNSNKNTNATSTTNSVLDTDNDGIPNYLDNDDDGDGVLTMNEDYNGNRNPADDDTNGNSIPDYLETSVALGTAQNILDSYFTVYPNPANDVLFIKNNNFNNADIKVKIVSVTGAVVKEMSTQNEITPISVSALQSGMYIVEAISSEGTSYHKFIKK
;
A
#
# COMPACT_ATOMS: atom_id res chain seq x y z
N MET A 1 51.02 63.89 17.38
CA MET A 1 50.69 62.46 17.56
C MET A 1 49.27 62.23 17.06
N LYS A 2 49.09 61.85 15.79
CA LYS A 2 47.78 61.49 15.21
C LYS A 2 47.60 59.98 15.38
N LYS A 3 46.56 59.55 16.11
CA LYS A 3 46.25 58.14 16.32
C LYS A 3 45.51 57.58 15.11
N LEU A 4 46.09 56.54 14.51
CA LEU A 4 45.56 55.74 13.43
C LEU A 4 44.54 54.76 14.01
N TYR A 5 43.27 54.84 13.62
CA TYR A 5 42.26 53.83 13.96
C TYR A 5 42.17 52.83 12.81
N LEU A 6 42.64 51.61 13.08
CA LEU A 6 42.53 50.46 12.17
C LEU A 6 41.14 49.83 12.35
N GLN A 7 40.25 50.01 11.38
CA GLN A 7 38.99 49.27 11.33
C GLN A 7 39.26 47.86 10.79
N ILE A 8 39.12 46.86 11.66
CA ILE A 8 39.15 45.44 11.29
C ILE A 8 37.75 45.08 10.77
N LEU A 9 37.66 44.80 9.47
CA LEU A 9 36.46 44.26 8.83
C LEU A 9 36.37 42.76 9.18
N LEU A 10 35.49 42.38 10.10
CA LEU A 10 35.17 40.96 10.34
C LEU A 10 34.31 40.45 9.17
N PHE A 11 34.90 39.61 8.32
CA PHE A 11 34.15 38.80 7.36
C PHE A 11 33.44 37.69 8.13
N PHE A 12 32.12 37.83 8.34
CA PHE A 12 31.27 36.72 8.73
C PHE A 12 31.07 35.83 7.51
N ILE A 13 31.86 34.76 7.39
CA ILE A 13 31.53 33.65 6.51
C ILE A 13 30.40 32.89 7.21
N GLY A 14 29.16 33.21 6.86
CA GLY A 14 28.02 32.37 7.20
C GLY A 14 28.15 31.08 6.41
N LEU A 15 28.65 30.00 7.04
CA LEU A 15 28.36 28.66 6.56
C LEU A 15 26.84 28.49 6.68
N ALA A 16 26.13 28.57 5.56
CA ALA A 16 24.80 28.01 5.46
C ALA A 16 24.96 26.49 5.61
N THR A 17 24.88 25.99 6.83
CA THR A 17 24.57 24.58 7.04
C THR A 17 23.16 24.38 6.51
N THR A 18 23.04 23.79 5.33
CA THR A 18 21.80 23.12 4.94
C THR A 18 21.55 22.08 6.02
N VAL A 19 20.68 22.39 6.98
CA VAL A 19 20.09 21.34 7.81
C VAL A 19 19.29 20.52 6.80
N ALA A 20 19.81 19.37 6.40
CA ALA A 20 19.01 18.39 5.68
C ALA A 20 17.77 18.18 6.54
N GLN A 21 16.60 18.57 6.02
CA GLN A 21 15.34 18.38 6.70
C GLN A 21 15.24 16.88 6.97
N VAL A 22 15.24 16.49 8.25
CA VAL A 22 15.00 15.11 8.65
C VAL A 22 13.67 14.70 8.00
N PRO A 23 13.60 13.60 7.22
CA PRO A 23 12.35 13.22 6.57
C PRO A 23 11.28 13.05 7.65
N ASN A 24 10.20 13.82 7.54
CA ASN A 24 9.00 13.55 8.31
C ASN A 24 8.30 12.37 7.63
N TYR A 25 8.12 11.29 8.37
CA TYR A 25 7.27 10.19 7.97
C TYR A 25 5.82 10.52 8.33
N ASN A 26 4.89 10.06 7.51
CA ASN A 26 3.47 9.95 7.82
C ASN A 26 3.11 8.49 8.09
N VAL A 27 1.92 8.27 8.65
CA VAL A 27 1.36 6.93 8.87
C VAL A 27 -0.10 6.92 8.47
N VAL A 28 -0.52 5.86 7.79
CA VAL A 28 -1.91 5.63 7.40
C VAL A 28 -2.24 4.14 7.57
N SER A 29 -3.50 3.84 7.86
CA SER A 29 -3.99 2.45 7.82
C SER A 29 -4.12 2.05 6.35
N ILE A 30 -3.69 0.84 6.03
CA ILE A 30 -3.89 0.23 4.70
C ILE A 30 -4.69 -1.06 4.85
N PRO A 31 -5.29 -1.61 3.78
CA PRO A 31 -5.80 -2.97 3.76
C PRO A 31 -4.75 -3.98 4.24
N TYR A 32 -5.21 -5.04 4.90
CA TYR A 32 -4.33 -6.13 5.28
C TYR A 32 -4.11 -7.00 4.05
N GLN A 33 -2.85 -7.24 3.70
CA GLN A 33 -2.48 -8.17 2.65
C GLN A 33 -1.88 -9.44 3.26
N ASN A 34 -2.25 -10.59 2.72
CA ASN A 34 -1.67 -11.86 3.13
C ASN A 34 -0.24 -11.98 2.60
N VAL A 35 0.75 -11.75 3.47
CA VAL A 35 2.16 -11.79 3.07
C VAL A 35 2.63 -13.22 2.84
N VAL A 36 2.67 -13.63 1.57
CA VAL A 36 3.22 -14.90 1.12
C VAL A 36 4.63 -14.69 0.54
N LEU A 37 5.58 -15.52 0.98
CA LEU A 37 6.92 -15.51 0.41
C LEU A 37 6.93 -16.40 -0.83
N SER A 38 7.30 -15.84 -1.99
CA SER A 38 7.41 -16.62 -3.23
C SER A 38 8.39 -17.78 -3.07
N PRO A 39 8.02 -19.01 -3.49
CA PRO A 39 8.89 -20.19 -3.38
C PRO A 39 10.07 -20.15 -4.37
N THR A 40 10.03 -19.28 -5.39
CA THR A 40 11.11 -19.11 -6.35
C THR A 40 12.23 -18.21 -5.82
N MET A 41 11.96 -17.45 -4.75
CA MET A 41 12.93 -16.59 -4.07
C MET A 41 13.32 -17.17 -2.72
N ALA A 42 14.62 -17.18 -2.42
CA ALA A 42 15.10 -17.79 -1.19
C ALA A 42 14.64 -17.00 0.05
N SER A 43 14.14 -17.72 1.05
CA SER A 43 13.99 -17.21 2.42
C SER A 43 15.12 -17.71 3.30
N THR A 44 15.59 -16.87 4.24
CA THR A 44 16.61 -17.25 5.21
C THR A 44 16.05 -17.15 6.63
N THR A 45 16.19 -18.23 7.40
CA THR A 45 15.84 -18.24 8.83
C THR A 45 16.80 -17.36 9.63
N ILE A 46 16.23 -16.53 10.49
CA ILE A 46 16.94 -15.74 11.49
C ILE A 46 16.89 -16.51 12.80
N SER A 47 17.96 -17.23 13.10
CA SER A 47 18.08 -17.94 14.37
C SER A 47 18.61 -17.00 15.45
N PHE A 48 17.85 -16.85 16.52
CA PHE A 48 18.32 -16.19 17.73
C PHE A 48 18.99 -17.23 18.63
N ASN A 49 20.25 -17.00 19.00
CA ASN A 49 20.99 -17.93 19.85
C ASN A 49 20.52 -17.87 21.32
N LEU A 50 19.89 -16.77 21.71
CA LEU A 50 19.30 -16.50 23.02
C LEU A 50 18.10 -15.57 22.84
N ASP A 51 17.20 -15.59 23.81
CA ASP A 51 16.18 -14.56 23.94
C ASP A 51 16.83 -13.17 24.11
N ASP A 52 16.13 -12.12 23.71
CA ASP A 52 16.61 -10.73 23.80
C ASP A 52 17.96 -10.48 23.11
N THR A 53 18.09 -10.96 21.89
CA THR A 53 19.26 -10.71 21.02
C THR A 53 18.88 -10.11 19.67
N TYR A 54 19.83 -9.37 19.10
CA TYR A 54 19.79 -9.03 17.68
C TYR A 54 20.44 -10.12 16.84
N SER A 55 19.98 -10.24 15.59
CA SER A 55 20.68 -10.99 14.54
C SER A 55 22.09 -10.41 14.30
N GLY A 56 22.92 -11.17 13.58
CA GLY A 56 24.07 -10.58 12.89
C GLY A 56 23.64 -9.54 11.85
N PRO A 57 24.57 -8.74 11.29
CA PRO A 57 24.23 -7.80 10.24
C PRO A 57 23.78 -8.56 8.98
N ILE A 58 22.62 -8.20 8.47
CA ILE A 58 22.08 -8.72 7.21
C ILE A 58 22.35 -7.65 6.15
N ALA A 59 23.19 -7.96 5.18
CA ALA A 59 23.47 -7.05 4.06
C ALA A 59 22.24 -6.95 3.16
N LEU A 60 21.89 -5.73 2.75
CA LEU A 60 20.80 -5.47 1.83
C LEU A 60 21.35 -5.36 0.39
N PRO A 61 20.67 -5.93 -0.61
CA PRO A 61 21.11 -5.87 -2.01
C PRO A 61 20.76 -4.54 -2.71
N PHE A 62 20.17 -3.62 -1.96
CA PHE A 62 19.88 -2.24 -2.30
C PHE A 62 19.93 -1.38 -1.04
N ASN A 63 19.94 -0.07 -1.23
CA ASN A 63 20.00 0.87 -0.13
C ASN A 63 18.59 1.23 0.36
N ILE A 64 18.41 1.33 1.68
CA ILE A 64 17.21 1.87 2.32
C ILE A 64 17.53 3.25 2.89
N ASN A 65 16.81 4.27 2.47
CA ASN A 65 16.89 5.60 3.07
C ASN A 65 15.98 5.66 4.31
N PHE A 66 16.58 5.78 5.49
CA PHE A 66 15.86 5.83 6.76
C PHE A 66 16.26 7.08 7.55
N TYR A 67 15.31 7.98 7.81
CA TYR A 67 15.56 9.29 8.45
C TYR A 67 16.72 10.09 7.80
N GLY A 68 16.83 10.04 6.47
CA GLY A 68 17.83 10.77 5.70
C GLY A 68 19.23 10.12 5.69
N VAL A 69 19.36 8.93 6.29
CA VAL A 69 20.58 8.13 6.26
C VAL A 69 20.36 6.95 5.31
N THR A 70 21.28 6.76 4.38
CA THR A 70 21.31 5.61 3.47
C THR A 70 21.92 4.41 4.18
N ASN A 71 21.16 3.32 4.29
CA ASN A 71 21.57 2.08 4.96
C ASN A 71 21.66 0.94 3.94
N ASN A 72 22.70 0.13 4.03
CA ASN A 72 22.92 -1.05 3.18
C ASN A 72 22.94 -2.36 3.99
N PHE A 73 22.48 -2.29 5.24
CA PHE A 73 22.36 -3.44 6.12
C PHE A 73 21.18 -3.22 7.08
N MET A 74 20.72 -4.31 7.70
CA MET A 74 19.78 -4.28 8.81
C MET A 74 20.18 -5.27 9.90
N ASN A 75 19.72 -5.03 11.12
CA ASN A 75 19.75 -5.99 12.22
C ASN A 75 18.32 -6.24 12.70
N VAL A 76 17.93 -7.51 12.73
CA VAL A 76 16.59 -7.93 13.14
C VAL A 76 16.62 -8.28 14.63
N SER A 77 15.66 -7.79 15.38
CA SER A 77 15.54 -8.07 16.80
C SER A 77 14.67 -9.31 17.04
N SER A 78 15.02 -10.10 18.05
CA SER A 78 14.11 -11.10 18.63
C SER A 78 12.74 -10.55 19.08
N ASN A 79 12.66 -9.25 19.38
CA ASN A 79 11.52 -8.57 19.99
C ASN A 79 10.65 -7.77 18.99
N GLY A 80 10.65 -8.15 17.71
CA GLY A 80 9.67 -7.65 16.73
C GLY A 80 9.94 -6.29 16.11
N TYR A 81 11.23 -5.96 15.91
CA TYR A 81 11.64 -4.73 15.23
C TYR A 81 12.98 -4.89 14.49
N ILE A 82 13.26 -3.95 13.59
CA ILE A 82 14.48 -3.86 12.79
C ILE A 82 15.22 -2.59 13.20
N THR A 83 16.55 -2.66 13.34
CA THR A 83 17.40 -1.48 13.55
C THR A 83 18.49 -1.39 12.49
N PHE A 84 18.83 -0.15 12.12
CA PHE A 84 19.95 0.17 11.24
C PHE A 84 21.20 0.59 12.03
N ASN A 85 21.23 0.33 13.35
CA ASN A 85 22.40 0.60 14.18
C ASN A 85 23.46 -0.49 14.00
N SER A 86 24.61 -0.14 13.45
CA SER A 86 25.72 -1.08 13.19
C SER A 86 26.29 -1.74 14.45
N ASN A 87 26.06 -1.15 15.63
CA ASN A 87 26.53 -1.70 16.90
C ASN A 87 25.52 -2.69 17.53
N ALA A 88 24.34 -2.89 16.91
CA ALA A 88 23.31 -3.79 17.44
C ALA A 88 23.67 -5.26 17.22
N ALA A 89 24.40 -5.60 16.15
CA ALA A 89 24.69 -6.97 15.75
C ALA A 89 25.18 -7.86 16.91
N GLY A 90 24.44 -8.93 17.21
CA GLY A 90 24.77 -9.91 18.25
C GLY A 90 24.75 -9.37 19.69
N SER A 91 24.33 -8.13 19.90
CA SER A 91 24.17 -7.53 21.22
C SER A 91 22.78 -7.82 21.81
N ASN A 92 22.56 -7.41 23.05
CA ASN A 92 21.26 -7.52 23.71
C ASN A 92 20.23 -6.61 23.03
N SER A 93 19.07 -7.18 22.70
CA SER A 93 17.88 -6.46 22.28
C SER A 93 17.07 -6.01 23.50
N PRO A 94 16.79 -4.71 23.66
CA PRO A 94 15.88 -4.24 24.69
C PRO A 94 14.45 -4.78 24.50
N TRP A 95 13.83 -5.21 25.58
CA TRP A 95 12.46 -5.76 25.61
C TRP A 95 11.50 -4.97 26.52
N SER A 96 12.04 -4.29 27.54
CA SER A 96 11.24 -3.53 28.53
C SER A 96 11.23 -2.04 28.23
N PHE A 97 10.04 -1.44 28.27
CA PHE A 97 9.83 -0.01 28.12
C PHE A 97 8.50 0.43 28.74
N ASN A 98 8.42 1.70 29.15
CA ASN A 98 7.19 2.30 29.68
C ASN A 98 6.95 3.74 29.20
N THR A 99 7.74 4.20 28.23
CA THR A 99 7.66 5.53 27.62
C THR A 99 7.15 5.42 26.18
N THR A 100 6.42 6.44 25.72
CA THR A 100 5.97 6.57 24.33
C THR A 100 7.10 7.11 23.46
N ILE A 101 7.01 6.91 22.13
CA ILE A 101 7.84 7.61 21.15
C ILE A 101 7.11 8.87 20.64
N PRO A 102 7.81 9.97 20.25
CA PRO A 102 9.26 10.17 20.35
C PRO A 102 9.71 10.36 21.80
N ASN A 103 10.86 9.77 22.15
CA ASN A 103 11.52 9.97 23.43
C ASN A 103 13.00 9.57 23.33
N ALA A 104 13.92 10.50 23.63
CA ALA A 104 15.35 10.24 23.60
C ALA A 104 15.81 9.20 24.64
N GLY A 105 15.01 8.92 25.67
CA GLY A 105 15.20 7.84 26.63
C GLY A 105 14.51 6.52 26.25
N PHE A 106 13.82 6.45 25.11
CA PHE A 106 13.30 5.18 24.60
C PHE A 106 14.47 4.22 24.31
N PRO A 107 14.38 2.94 24.71
CA PRO A 107 15.55 2.05 24.71
C PRO A 107 15.99 1.62 23.30
N VAL A 108 15.09 1.71 22.32
CA VAL A 108 15.35 1.36 20.92
C VAL A 108 15.39 2.63 20.07
N LYS A 109 16.37 2.75 19.17
CA LYS A 109 16.55 3.92 18.30
C LYS A 109 17.04 3.48 16.94
N ASN A 110 16.93 4.37 15.95
CA ASN A 110 17.27 4.08 14.56
C ASN A 110 16.58 2.79 14.09
N ALA A 111 15.26 2.72 14.27
CA ALA A 111 14.52 1.47 14.18
C ALA A 111 13.14 1.62 13.53
N PHE A 112 12.80 0.58 12.77
CA PHE A 112 11.45 0.28 12.32
C PHE A 112 10.84 -0.72 13.32
N LEU A 113 9.79 -0.32 14.01
CA LEU A 113 9.10 -1.09 15.05
C LEU A 113 7.84 -1.72 14.43
N GLY A 114 7.87 -3.04 14.17
CA GLY A 114 6.76 -3.76 13.55
C GLY A 114 5.68 -4.10 14.57
N CYS A 115 6.04 -4.87 15.59
CA CYS A 115 5.23 -5.11 16.78
C CYS A 115 6.19 -5.18 17.96
N TYR A 116 6.85 -4.08 18.31
CA TYR A 116 7.88 -4.09 19.34
C TYR A 116 7.28 -4.42 20.71
N HIS A 117 7.63 -5.60 21.23
CA HIS A 117 7.29 -6.10 22.56
C HIS A 117 8.17 -7.30 22.90
N ASP A 118 8.06 -7.80 24.12
CA ASP A 118 8.85 -8.91 24.61
C ASP A 118 8.35 -10.27 24.08
N ILE A 119 9.11 -10.83 23.13
CA ILE A 119 8.82 -12.09 22.43
C ILE A 119 9.74 -13.18 22.97
N ASN A 120 9.16 -14.34 23.32
CA ASN A 120 9.91 -15.50 23.77
C ASN A 120 10.41 -16.33 22.58
N ASN A 121 11.70 -16.19 22.26
CA ASN A 121 12.28 -16.98 21.17
C ASN A 121 12.79 -18.36 21.64
N ALA A 122 12.75 -18.65 22.94
CA ALA A 122 13.25 -19.90 23.52
C ALA A 122 12.20 -21.02 23.59
N ILE A 123 10.92 -20.69 23.44
CA ILE A 123 9.84 -21.70 23.39
C ILE A 123 9.82 -22.35 22.01
N VAL A 124 9.49 -23.63 21.96
CA VAL A 124 9.24 -24.34 20.69
C VAL A 124 7.84 -24.92 20.77
N ASN A 125 6.93 -24.36 19.98
CA ASN A 125 5.60 -24.93 19.78
C ASN A 125 5.70 -26.01 18.69
N THR A 126 5.45 -27.27 19.05
CA THR A 126 5.60 -28.41 18.12
C THR A 126 4.40 -28.60 17.19
N THR A 127 3.24 -28.05 17.55
CA THR A 127 2.01 -28.14 16.74
C THR A 127 1.88 -26.97 15.77
N ASP A 128 2.44 -25.82 16.13
CA ASP A 128 2.48 -24.63 15.29
C ASP A 128 3.84 -23.95 15.45
N PRO A 129 4.86 -24.36 14.68
CA PRO A 129 6.24 -23.93 14.87
C PRO A 129 6.42 -22.44 14.66
N GLN A 130 7.05 -21.80 15.66
CA GLN A 130 7.45 -20.41 15.51
C GLN A 130 8.61 -20.27 14.52
N SER A 131 8.67 -19.16 13.78
CA SER A 131 9.81 -18.84 12.95
C SER A 131 9.98 -17.33 12.79
N VAL A 132 11.23 -16.92 12.58
CA VAL A 132 11.54 -15.57 12.08
C VAL A 132 12.40 -15.76 10.84
N VAL A 133 11.95 -15.22 9.72
CA VAL A 133 12.63 -15.33 8.44
C VAL A 133 12.75 -13.97 7.78
N TYR A 134 13.73 -13.81 6.91
CA TYR A 134 13.71 -12.72 5.94
C TYR A 134 13.83 -13.24 4.52
N SER A 135 13.29 -12.48 3.57
CA SER A 135 13.42 -12.74 2.14
C SER A 135 13.52 -11.43 1.38
N ILE A 136 14.22 -11.47 0.24
CA ILE A 136 14.23 -10.40 -0.74
C ILE A 136 13.34 -10.90 -1.90
N GLN A 137 12.25 -10.20 -2.14
CA GLN A 137 11.25 -10.54 -3.16
C GLN A 137 11.26 -9.49 -4.27
N GLY A 138 10.81 -9.90 -5.47
CA GLY A 138 10.76 -9.07 -6.67
C GLY A 138 12.11 -8.86 -7.37
N TYR A 139 12.10 -8.01 -8.39
CA TYR A 139 13.26 -7.70 -9.24
C TYR A 139 13.63 -6.21 -9.16
N ALA A 140 14.91 -5.88 -9.36
CA ALA A 140 15.30 -4.47 -9.42
C ALA A 140 14.60 -3.79 -10.61
N PRO A 141 14.02 -2.58 -10.45
CA PRO A 141 14.18 -1.65 -9.32
C PRO A 141 13.06 -1.69 -8.27
N PHE A 142 12.22 -2.73 -8.24
CA PHE A 142 11.06 -2.87 -7.34
C PHE A 142 11.20 -4.05 -6.37
N ARG A 143 12.38 -4.20 -5.77
CA ARG A 143 12.56 -5.24 -4.75
C ARG A 143 11.94 -4.82 -3.42
N LYS A 144 11.48 -5.80 -2.65
CA LYS A 144 11.07 -5.63 -1.25
C LYS A 144 11.86 -6.57 -0.35
N VAL A 145 12.27 -6.09 0.83
CA VAL A 145 12.75 -6.94 1.90
C VAL A 145 11.63 -7.17 2.90
N ILE A 146 11.33 -8.43 3.15
CA ILE A 146 10.27 -8.85 4.06
C ILE A 146 10.93 -9.55 5.24
N VAL A 147 10.63 -9.11 6.46
CA VAL A 147 10.95 -9.84 7.71
C VAL A 147 9.63 -10.33 8.30
N LEU A 148 9.48 -11.65 8.39
CA LEU A 148 8.25 -12.30 8.84
C LEU A 148 8.48 -13.00 10.17
N TYR A 149 7.67 -12.64 11.16
CA TYR A 149 7.52 -13.33 12.44
C TYR A 149 6.26 -14.19 12.38
N SER A 150 6.40 -15.49 12.57
CA SER A 150 5.29 -16.45 12.51
C SER A 150 5.16 -17.17 13.84
N ASN A 151 3.96 -17.07 14.44
CA ASN A 151 3.52 -17.81 15.63
C ASN A 151 4.47 -17.67 16.83
N ASN A 152 5.08 -16.49 16.97
CA ASN A 152 6.05 -16.19 18.02
C ASN A 152 5.34 -15.98 19.38
N PRO A 153 5.64 -16.80 20.41
CA PRO A 153 5.08 -16.67 21.76
C PRO A 153 5.57 -15.41 22.48
N GLN A 154 4.77 -14.86 23.39
CA GLN A 154 5.16 -13.72 24.23
C GLN A 154 5.78 -14.18 25.55
N PHE A 155 6.88 -13.57 26.03
CA PHE A 155 7.71 -14.05 27.16
C PHE A 155 6.95 -14.69 28.34
N SER A 156 6.09 -13.95 29.02
CA SER A 156 5.39 -14.46 30.21
C SER A 156 4.17 -15.33 29.90
N CYS A 157 3.61 -15.23 28.69
CA CYS A 157 2.36 -15.90 28.33
C CYS A 157 2.60 -17.16 27.48
N ASN A 158 3.80 -17.30 26.89
CA ASN A 158 4.19 -18.40 26.02
C ASN A 158 3.08 -18.66 24.98
N ASN A 159 2.75 -19.93 24.70
CA ASN A 159 1.79 -20.31 23.67
C ASN A 159 0.34 -19.84 23.93
N SER A 160 0.05 -19.22 25.08
CA SER A 160 -1.28 -18.62 25.33
C SER A 160 -1.44 -17.22 24.73
N ALA A 161 -0.35 -16.58 24.29
CA ALA A 161 -0.37 -15.34 23.54
C ALA A 161 0.74 -15.33 22.50
N ILE A 162 0.36 -15.29 21.22
CA ILE A 162 1.28 -15.34 20.08
C ILE A 162 1.19 -14.06 19.24
N SER A 163 2.21 -13.84 18.41
CA SER A 163 2.24 -12.76 17.42
C SER A 163 2.72 -13.29 16.08
N THR A 164 2.03 -12.88 15.03
CA THR A 164 2.35 -13.16 13.62
C THR A 164 2.19 -11.87 12.84
N PHE A 165 3.29 -11.37 12.29
CA PHE A 165 3.33 -10.10 11.55
C PHE A 165 4.54 -10.05 10.62
N ALA A 166 4.41 -9.26 9.55
CA ALA A 166 5.49 -8.96 8.62
C ALA A 166 5.87 -7.49 8.68
N MET A 167 7.15 -7.22 8.42
CA MET A 167 7.72 -5.90 8.25
C MET A 167 8.34 -5.83 6.86
N ILE A 168 7.87 -4.88 6.04
CA ILE A 168 8.22 -4.78 4.62
C ILE A 168 8.92 -3.44 4.40
N MET A 169 10.06 -3.46 3.70
CA MET A 169 10.77 -2.26 3.27
C MET A 169 11.04 -2.35 1.78
N TYR A 170 10.69 -1.30 1.04
CA TYR A 170 10.72 -1.28 -0.42
C TYR A 170 12.00 -0.62 -0.93
N GLU A 171 12.47 -1.03 -2.11
CA GLU A 171 13.73 -0.58 -2.71
C GLU A 171 13.77 0.93 -3.01
N ASP A 172 12.62 1.53 -3.29
CA ASP A 172 12.51 2.99 -3.47
C ASP A 172 12.81 3.77 -2.16
N GLY A 173 12.74 3.10 -1.01
CA GLY A 173 12.91 3.70 0.31
C GLY A 173 11.81 4.71 0.66
N GLU A 174 10.67 4.66 -0.03
CA GLU A 174 9.57 5.61 0.13
C GLU A 174 8.57 5.16 1.19
N LYS A 175 8.34 3.86 1.30
CA LYS A 175 7.37 3.26 2.23
C LYS A 175 7.93 2.09 3.04
N PHE A 176 7.32 1.88 4.21
CA PHE A 176 7.59 0.82 5.18
C PHE A 176 6.24 0.31 5.69
N ASP A 177 5.96 -0.97 5.49
CA ASP A 177 4.64 -1.53 5.81
C ASP A 177 4.75 -2.56 6.93
N VAL A 178 3.74 -2.57 7.80
CA VAL A 178 3.56 -3.58 8.84
C VAL A 178 2.25 -4.28 8.58
N GLN A 179 2.31 -5.57 8.32
CA GLN A 179 1.15 -6.44 8.11
C GLN A 179 0.98 -7.34 9.34
N ILE A 180 -0.01 -7.08 10.20
CA ILE A 180 -0.23 -7.78 11.46
C ILE A 180 -1.36 -8.79 11.27
N LYS A 181 -1.02 -10.06 11.03
CA LYS A 181 -2.01 -11.14 10.99
C LYS A 181 -2.67 -11.34 12.34
N ARG A 182 -1.86 -11.44 13.40
CA ARG A 182 -2.33 -11.66 14.77
C ARG A 182 -1.36 -11.09 15.78
N LYS A 183 -1.89 -10.45 16.81
CA LYS A 183 -1.13 -10.01 17.97
C LYS A 183 -2.02 -10.11 19.20
N ASP A 184 -1.77 -11.15 20.00
CA ASP A 184 -2.49 -11.35 21.26
C ASP A 184 -1.99 -10.39 22.35
N LEU A 185 -2.75 -10.27 23.45
CA LEU A 185 -2.36 -9.45 24.60
C LEU A 185 -1.82 -10.30 25.75
N CYS A 186 -0.53 -10.13 26.07
CA CYS A 186 0.05 -10.62 27.33
C CYS A 186 0.01 -9.53 28.42
N ALA A 187 -1.15 -9.33 29.05
CA ALA A 187 -1.36 -8.24 30.01
C ALA A 187 -0.53 -8.38 31.31
N THR A 188 -0.12 -9.59 31.68
CA THR A 188 0.61 -9.88 32.92
C THR A 188 2.09 -9.47 32.87
N TRP A 189 2.59 -9.04 31.70
CA TRP A 189 4.00 -8.77 31.47
C TRP A 189 4.23 -7.45 30.78
N ASN A 190 5.14 -6.62 31.31
CA ASN A 190 5.39 -5.24 30.86
C ASN A 190 4.12 -4.38 30.67
N GLY A 191 3.01 -4.75 31.33
CA GLY A 191 1.69 -4.14 31.16
C GLY A 191 1.07 -4.37 29.77
N GLY A 192 1.50 -5.41 29.03
CA GLY A 192 1.04 -5.74 27.69
C GLY A 192 1.44 -4.73 26.61
N ARG A 193 2.39 -3.83 26.92
CA ARG A 193 2.76 -2.72 26.05
C ARG A 193 3.41 -3.21 24.77
N ALA A 194 3.00 -2.63 23.65
CA ALA A 194 3.62 -2.84 22.35
C ALA A 194 3.64 -1.55 21.52
N VAL A 195 4.53 -1.49 20.53
CA VAL A 195 4.69 -0.32 19.64
C VAL A 195 4.73 -0.74 18.17
N VAL A 196 4.01 0.00 17.32
CA VAL A 196 4.17 -0.01 15.86
C VAL A 196 4.56 1.40 15.42
N GLY A 197 5.70 1.58 14.77
CA GLY A 197 6.23 2.92 14.48
C GLY A 197 7.64 2.99 13.91
N LEU A 198 8.10 4.20 13.59
CA LEU A 198 9.47 4.49 13.18
C LEU A 198 10.10 5.46 14.17
N ILE A 199 11.35 5.22 14.58
CA ILE A 199 12.11 6.11 15.48
C ILE A 199 13.50 6.41 14.93
N ASP A 200 13.88 7.69 14.97
CA ASP A 200 15.15 8.18 14.46
C ASP A 200 16.34 7.74 15.34
N PRO A 201 17.59 7.96 14.89
CA PRO A 201 18.78 7.60 15.67
C PRO A 201 18.92 8.32 17.01
N THR A 202 18.32 9.50 17.19
CA THR A 202 18.41 10.26 18.44
C THR A 202 17.30 9.91 19.43
N GLY A 203 16.16 9.44 18.92
CA GLY A 203 14.89 9.28 19.63
C GLY A 203 14.09 10.59 19.75
N ALA A 204 14.56 11.69 19.15
CA ALA A 204 13.89 12.99 19.17
C ALA A 204 12.77 13.08 18.12
N SER A 205 12.85 12.29 17.04
CA SER A 205 11.85 12.23 15.98
C SER A 205 11.33 10.80 15.85
N ALA A 206 10.02 10.66 15.84
CA ALA A 206 9.38 9.37 15.68
C ALA A 206 7.94 9.55 15.21
N ILE A 207 7.38 8.49 14.63
CA ILE A 207 5.96 8.36 14.35
C ILE A 207 5.49 6.98 14.78
N ALA A 208 4.31 6.90 15.38
CA ALA A 208 3.68 5.64 15.76
C ALA A 208 2.31 5.55 15.09
N ALA A 209 1.90 4.34 14.75
CA ALA A 209 0.54 4.11 14.29
C ALA A 209 -0.49 4.54 15.37
N PRO A 210 -1.62 5.15 14.99
CA PRO A 210 -2.69 5.53 15.92
C PRO A 210 -3.04 4.40 16.90
N GLY A 211 -2.99 4.69 18.21
CA GLY A 211 -3.30 3.71 19.25
C GLY A 211 -2.23 2.62 19.50
N ARG A 212 -1.11 2.64 18.77
CA ARG A 212 -0.01 1.65 18.85
C ARG A 212 1.27 2.24 19.43
N ASN A 213 1.18 3.15 20.39
CA ASN A 213 2.33 3.85 20.99
C ASN A 213 2.43 3.56 22.49
N THR A 214 3.10 2.45 22.84
CA THR A 214 3.38 2.03 24.23
C THR A 214 2.12 1.79 25.07
N SER A 215 1.12 1.19 24.44
CA SER A 215 -0.18 0.82 25.01
C SER A 215 -0.38 -0.71 24.96
N ALA A 216 -1.32 -1.20 25.75
CA ALA A 216 -1.80 -2.58 25.66
C ALA A 216 -2.85 -2.68 24.55
N TRP A 217 -2.64 -3.56 23.58
CA TRP A 217 -3.57 -3.77 22.47
C TRP A 217 -3.44 -5.18 21.90
N THR A 218 -4.55 -5.61 21.29
CA THR A 218 -4.61 -6.76 20.37
C THR A 218 -4.79 -6.24 18.95
N ALA A 219 -4.36 -7.01 17.97
CA ALA A 219 -4.64 -6.76 16.57
C ALA A 219 -4.86 -8.09 15.85
N ASN A 220 -5.82 -8.13 14.92
CA ASN A 220 -6.02 -9.25 14.02
C ASN A 220 -6.25 -8.65 12.64
N TYR A 221 -5.42 -9.04 11.68
CA TYR A 221 -5.47 -8.60 10.30
C TYR A 221 -5.55 -7.08 10.16
N GLU A 222 -4.51 -6.43 10.68
CA GLU A 222 -4.36 -4.98 10.75
C GLU A 222 -3.07 -4.58 10.06
N ALA A 223 -3.09 -3.48 9.30
CA ALA A 223 -1.94 -3.05 8.54
C ALA A 223 -1.71 -1.54 8.57
N TRP A 224 -0.43 -1.16 8.51
CA TRP A 224 0.00 0.25 8.58
C TRP A 224 1.12 0.52 7.59
N ARG A 225 0.96 1.60 6.82
CA ARG A 225 1.98 2.14 5.92
C ARG A 225 2.60 3.39 6.51
N PHE A 226 3.92 3.36 6.68
CA PHE A 226 4.72 4.53 7.00
C PHE A 226 5.43 5.00 5.75
N TYR A 227 5.26 6.26 5.38
CA TYR A 227 5.79 6.76 4.11
C TYR A 227 6.40 8.13 4.28
N ASN A 228 7.43 8.43 3.48
CA ASN A 228 8.06 9.73 3.49
C ASN A 228 7.20 10.74 2.71
N THR A 229 7.12 11.98 3.18
CA THR A 229 6.34 13.03 2.47
C THR A 229 7.08 13.66 1.31
N PHE A 230 8.38 13.35 1.15
CA PHE A 230 9.22 13.93 0.11
C PHE A 230 9.04 13.25 -1.25
N GLY A 231 8.64 11.98 -1.29
CA GLY A 231 8.28 11.23 -2.50
C GLY A 231 6.77 11.15 -2.72
N ALA A 232 5.96 11.17 -1.66
CA ALA A 232 4.51 11.01 -1.76
C ALA A 232 3.76 12.16 -2.48
N ASN A 233 4.41 13.29 -2.74
CA ASN A 233 3.84 14.42 -3.50
C ASN A 233 4.31 14.46 -4.96
N HIS A 234 4.99 13.42 -5.43
CA HIS A 234 5.44 13.35 -6.83
C HIS A 234 4.45 12.54 -7.65
N TYR A 235 4.20 13.00 -8.87
CA TYR A 235 3.50 12.20 -9.85
C TYR A 235 4.47 11.17 -10.43
N LYS A 236 4.11 9.89 -10.42
CA LYS A 236 4.93 8.79 -10.93
C LYS A 236 4.48 8.47 -12.35
N PHE A 237 5.43 8.47 -13.30
CA PHE A 237 5.21 7.98 -14.67
C PHE A 237 6.18 6.82 -14.93
N TRP A 238 5.68 5.60 -14.76
CA TRP A 238 6.48 4.37 -14.82
C TRP A 238 6.12 3.57 -16.06
N LYS A 239 7.11 3.30 -16.91
CA LYS A 239 6.88 2.77 -18.25
C LYS A 239 7.77 1.57 -18.55
N CYS A 240 7.25 0.64 -19.34
CA CYS A 240 8.02 -0.46 -19.92
C CYS A 240 9.11 0.02 -20.89
N GLU A 241 10.28 -0.56 -20.76
CA GLU A 241 11.42 -0.48 -21.68
C GLU A 241 11.21 -1.36 -22.91
N THR A 242 11.67 -0.91 -24.09
CA THR A 242 11.58 -1.66 -25.35
C THR A 242 12.92 -2.15 -25.90
N ASP A 243 14.04 -1.49 -25.61
CA ASP A 243 15.36 -1.84 -26.17
C ASP A 243 16.51 -1.99 -25.16
N GLY A 244 16.29 -1.59 -23.89
CA GLY A 244 17.21 -1.80 -22.79
C GLY A 244 18.18 -0.66 -22.53
N ASP A 245 18.03 0.49 -23.20
CA ASP A 245 18.88 1.65 -23.03
C ASP A 245 18.43 2.62 -21.92
N GLY A 246 17.21 2.44 -21.40
CA GLY A 246 16.63 3.26 -20.34
C GLY A 246 15.92 4.52 -20.85
N LEU A 247 15.76 4.71 -22.16
CA LEU A 247 15.26 5.93 -22.80
C LEU A 247 14.00 5.68 -23.63
N GLU A 248 12.86 6.10 -23.10
CA GLU A 248 11.56 5.90 -23.75
C GLU A 248 10.82 7.23 -24.00
N PRO A 249 9.96 7.31 -25.04
CA PRO A 249 9.07 8.43 -25.22
C PRO A 249 7.88 8.33 -24.24
N PHE A 250 7.70 9.39 -23.47
CA PHE A 250 6.59 9.63 -22.56
C PHE A 250 5.57 10.57 -23.21
N ASN A 251 4.30 10.16 -23.19
CA ASN A 251 3.19 11.04 -23.55
C ASN A 251 2.71 11.80 -22.31
N LEU A 252 3.27 12.99 -22.07
CA LEU A 252 2.95 13.81 -20.89
C LEU A 252 1.49 14.33 -20.88
N ALA A 253 0.70 14.11 -21.93
CA ALA A 253 -0.74 14.33 -21.89
C ALA A 253 -1.45 13.41 -20.88
N VAL A 254 -0.88 12.23 -20.58
CA VAL A 254 -1.37 11.33 -19.52
C VAL A 254 -1.33 12.05 -18.17
N VAL A 255 -0.19 12.65 -17.82
CA VAL A 255 -0.03 13.48 -16.60
C VAL A 255 -1.10 14.56 -16.48
N LYS A 256 -1.45 15.22 -17.60
CA LYS A 256 -2.51 16.24 -17.61
C LYS A 256 -3.88 15.66 -17.32
N THR A 257 -4.15 14.46 -17.83
CA THR A 257 -5.43 13.78 -17.69
C THR A 257 -5.60 13.33 -16.24
N ASP A 258 -4.61 12.62 -15.71
CA ASP A 258 -4.62 12.08 -14.35
C ASP A 258 -4.72 13.17 -13.27
N LEU A 259 -4.02 14.29 -13.49
CA LEU A 259 -4.05 15.42 -12.57
C LEU A 259 -5.21 16.39 -12.85
N ASN A 260 -6.03 16.14 -13.86
CA ASN A 260 -7.10 17.03 -14.32
C ASN A 260 -6.62 18.48 -14.58
N GLU A 261 -5.46 18.62 -15.23
CA GLU A 261 -4.78 19.89 -15.49
C GLU A 261 -4.45 20.05 -17.00
N PRO A 262 -5.46 20.29 -17.86
CA PRO A 262 -5.27 20.33 -19.32
C PRO A 262 -4.34 21.45 -19.80
N SER A 263 -4.20 22.52 -19.00
CA SER A 263 -3.33 23.66 -19.29
C SER A 263 -1.92 23.52 -18.73
N MET A 264 -1.58 22.38 -18.10
CA MET A 264 -0.25 22.16 -17.53
C MET A 264 0.84 22.25 -18.61
N THR A 265 1.98 22.85 -18.23
CA THR A 265 3.20 22.91 -19.05
C THR A 265 4.35 22.20 -18.35
N PHE A 266 5.29 21.65 -19.12
CA PHE A 266 6.36 20.80 -18.60
C PHE A 266 7.75 21.42 -18.81
N TYR A 267 8.66 21.16 -17.87
CA TYR A 267 10.01 21.72 -17.84
C TYR A 267 11.01 20.69 -17.28
N SER A 268 12.25 20.69 -17.76
CA SER A 268 13.29 19.79 -17.21
C SER A 268 14.05 20.35 -16.01
N GLY A 269 13.92 21.65 -15.71
CA GLY A 269 14.69 22.30 -14.65
C GLY A 269 13.88 23.23 -13.75
N ILE A 270 14.37 23.39 -12.52
CA ILE A 270 13.94 24.41 -11.56
C ILE A 270 15.11 25.31 -11.17
N ILE A 271 14.85 26.61 -11.00
CA ILE A 271 15.82 27.60 -10.52
C ILE A 271 15.15 28.39 -9.40
N ASN A 272 15.77 28.42 -8.22
CA ASN A 272 15.28 29.14 -7.03
C ASN A 272 13.82 28.82 -6.67
N GLY A 273 13.42 27.54 -6.80
CA GLY A 273 12.07 27.08 -6.46
C GLY A 273 10.99 27.46 -7.47
N GLN A 274 11.36 27.86 -8.68
CA GLN A 274 10.47 28.13 -9.81
C GLN A 274 10.93 27.31 -11.02
N VAL A 275 10.02 27.02 -11.96
CA VAL A 275 10.39 26.35 -13.22
C VAL A 275 11.34 27.22 -14.03
N ASP A 276 12.37 26.62 -14.64
CA ASP A 276 13.20 27.31 -15.62
C ASP A 276 12.47 27.34 -16.96
N VAL A 277 11.90 28.50 -17.28
CA VAL A 277 11.13 28.71 -18.52
C VAL A 277 11.92 28.46 -19.80
N ASN A 278 13.25 28.43 -19.74
CA ASN A 278 14.11 28.10 -20.89
C ASN A 278 14.22 26.58 -21.14
N THR A 279 13.67 25.75 -20.26
CA THR A 279 13.74 24.29 -20.30
C THR A 279 12.40 23.63 -20.63
N ALA A 280 11.51 24.35 -21.31
CA ALA A 280 10.20 23.85 -21.68
C ALA A 280 10.29 22.55 -22.51
N LEU A 281 9.45 21.58 -22.16
CA LEU A 281 9.39 20.26 -22.78
C LEU A 281 8.13 20.12 -23.65
N PRO A 282 8.20 19.41 -24.78
CA PRO A 282 7.03 19.00 -25.54
C PRO A 282 6.17 17.99 -24.76
N GLU A 283 4.92 17.80 -25.16
CA GLU A 283 4.05 16.76 -24.57
C GLU A 283 4.56 15.35 -24.86
N LEU A 284 5.02 15.09 -26.08
CA LEU A 284 5.75 13.85 -26.37
C LEU A 284 7.23 14.07 -26.08
N TYR A 285 7.69 13.60 -24.92
CA TYR A 285 9.02 13.85 -24.39
C TYR A 285 9.79 12.56 -24.20
N GLN A 286 11.01 12.48 -24.72
CA GLN A 286 11.92 11.39 -24.42
C GLN A 286 12.85 11.79 -23.27
N ASN A 287 12.97 10.94 -22.26
CA ASN A 287 13.95 11.18 -21.20
C ASN A 287 15.37 11.17 -21.76
N THR A 288 16.25 11.90 -21.09
CA THR A 288 17.66 12.08 -21.47
C THR A 288 18.60 11.42 -20.46
N THR A 289 18.09 11.07 -19.29
CA THR A 289 18.79 10.26 -18.28
C THR A 289 18.15 8.89 -18.26
N ALA A 290 18.96 7.86 -18.53
CA ALA A 290 18.50 6.48 -18.58
C ALA A 290 17.86 6.03 -17.26
N PHE A 291 16.79 5.24 -17.37
CA PHE A 291 16.03 4.58 -16.31
C PHE A 291 15.25 5.50 -15.35
N ASN A 292 15.81 6.65 -14.94
CA ASN A 292 15.17 7.54 -13.98
C ASN A 292 15.48 9.00 -14.31
N GLN A 293 14.45 9.83 -14.45
CA GLN A 293 14.60 11.28 -14.62
C GLN A 293 13.46 12.04 -13.93
N LYS A 294 13.82 13.14 -13.26
CA LYS A 294 12.82 14.10 -12.74
C LYS A 294 12.57 15.21 -13.75
N ILE A 295 11.30 15.53 -13.97
CA ILE A 295 10.85 16.73 -14.68
C ILE A 295 9.79 17.45 -13.82
N TYR A 296 9.31 18.60 -14.28
CA TYR A 296 8.42 19.46 -13.51
C TYR A 296 7.24 19.91 -14.35
N GLY A 297 6.03 19.72 -13.82
CA GLY A 297 4.78 20.25 -14.37
C GLY A 297 4.36 21.53 -13.64
N LEU A 298 3.99 22.58 -14.37
CA LEU A 298 3.40 23.79 -13.81
C LEU A 298 1.88 23.77 -14.04
N LYS A 299 1.11 23.66 -12.96
CA LYS A 299 -0.36 23.73 -13.00
C LYS A 299 -0.86 25.11 -13.39
N SER A 300 -2.12 25.19 -13.82
CA SER A 300 -2.81 26.46 -14.10
C SER A 300 -2.88 27.40 -12.88
N THR A 301 -2.84 26.83 -11.68
CA THR A 301 -2.82 27.54 -10.39
C THR A 301 -1.47 28.14 -10.02
N GLY A 302 -0.39 27.78 -10.75
CA GLY A 302 0.99 28.14 -10.43
C GLY A 302 1.71 27.16 -9.49
N GLU A 303 1.03 26.09 -9.06
CA GLU A 303 1.64 24.99 -8.31
C GLU A 303 2.60 24.19 -9.21
N ILE A 304 3.75 23.78 -8.66
CA ILE A 304 4.73 22.94 -9.35
C ILE A 304 4.58 21.51 -8.85
N VAL A 305 4.42 20.57 -9.78
CA VAL A 305 4.41 19.13 -9.53
C VAL A 305 5.72 18.55 -10.02
N THR A 306 6.42 17.80 -9.16
CA THR A 306 7.54 16.97 -9.59
C THR A 306 6.99 15.70 -10.24
N ILE A 307 7.51 15.35 -11.40
CA ILE A 307 7.15 14.14 -12.15
C ILE A 307 8.38 13.24 -12.20
N ASP A 308 8.26 12.05 -11.63
CA ASP A 308 9.31 11.04 -11.63
C ASP A 308 9.08 10.08 -12.80
N LEU A 309 9.84 10.29 -13.88
CA LEU A 309 9.88 9.39 -15.03
C LEU A 309 10.77 8.19 -14.69
N LYS A 310 10.22 6.98 -14.81
CA LYS A 310 10.96 5.72 -14.63
C LYS A 310 10.73 4.80 -15.81
N VAL A 311 11.81 4.15 -16.26
CA VAL A 311 11.77 3.11 -17.28
C VAL A 311 12.42 1.84 -16.74
N PHE A 312 11.79 0.69 -17.01
CA PHE A 312 12.22 -0.61 -16.51
C PHE A 312 11.74 -1.76 -17.42
N SER A 313 12.37 -2.92 -17.34
CA SER A 313 11.94 -4.09 -18.12
C SER A 313 10.64 -4.66 -17.58
N CYS A 314 9.66 -4.86 -18.47
CA CYS A 314 8.40 -5.53 -18.16
C CYS A 314 8.43 -7.03 -18.47
N ASP A 315 9.62 -7.60 -18.74
CA ASP A 315 9.81 -9.04 -18.89
C ASP A 315 9.80 -9.76 -17.53
N ASN A 316 10.01 -9.02 -16.45
CA ASN A 316 9.86 -9.52 -15.09
C ASN A 316 8.41 -9.37 -14.63
N ASP A 317 7.97 -10.29 -13.81
CA ASP A 317 6.78 -10.22 -12.97
C ASP A 317 7.31 -9.80 -11.57
N TYR A 318 6.94 -8.61 -11.08
CA TYR A 318 7.64 -7.97 -9.95
C TYR A 318 7.07 -8.34 -8.58
N ASP A 319 5.77 -8.61 -8.47
CA ASP A 319 5.12 -9.17 -7.28
C ASP A 319 5.12 -10.71 -7.24
N LEU A 320 5.37 -11.37 -8.38
CA LEU A 320 5.42 -12.82 -8.58
C LEU A 320 4.04 -13.50 -8.54
N ASP A 321 3.00 -12.84 -9.05
CA ASP A 321 1.63 -13.34 -9.04
C ASP A 321 1.19 -14.06 -10.34
N ASN A 322 2.06 -14.14 -11.35
CA ASN A 322 1.85 -14.70 -12.69
C ASN A 322 1.09 -13.83 -13.70
N VAL A 323 0.65 -12.63 -13.33
CA VAL A 323 0.25 -11.60 -14.27
C VAL A 323 1.54 -10.95 -14.80
N THR A 324 1.63 -10.77 -16.12
CA THR A 324 2.81 -10.10 -16.66
C THR A 324 2.65 -8.61 -16.48
N THR A 325 3.65 -7.93 -15.91
CA THR A 325 3.72 -6.46 -15.78
C THR A 325 3.10 -5.67 -16.93
N SER A 326 3.34 -6.05 -18.19
CA SER A 326 2.81 -5.31 -19.35
C SER A 326 1.28 -5.40 -19.54
N LEU A 327 0.62 -6.40 -18.96
CA LEU A 327 -0.83 -6.58 -19.00
C LEU A 327 -1.55 -5.78 -17.90
N GLU A 328 -0.80 -5.21 -16.96
CA GLU A 328 -1.32 -4.49 -15.80
C GLU A 328 -1.43 -2.98 -16.05
N ASP A 329 -1.07 -2.54 -17.25
CA ASP A 329 -1.51 -1.25 -17.80
C ASP A 329 -2.96 -1.40 -18.28
N LEU A 330 -3.90 -1.34 -17.34
CA LEU A 330 -5.31 -1.68 -17.57
C LEU A 330 -5.96 -0.71 -18.55
N ASN A 331 -5.55 0.55 -18.52
CA ASN A 331 -6.12 1.62 -19.34
C ASN A 331 -5.36 1.87 -20.67
N ASN A 332 -4.21 1.21 -20.87
CA ASN A 332 -3.32 1.33 -22.03
C ASN A 332 -2.79 2.76 -22.27
N ASP A 333 -2.56 3.54 -21.20
CA ASP A 333 -1.97 4.87 -21.27
C ASP A 333 -0.44 4.86 -21.15
N THR A 334 0.15 3.68 -20.93
CA THR A 334 1.59 3.40 -20.76
C THR A 334 2.19 3.79 -19.40
N ASN A 335 1.38 4.20 -18.43
CA ASN A 335 1.80 4.55 -17.08
C ASN A 335 1.36 3.51 -16.03
N LEU A 336 2.16 2.48 -15.84
CA LEU A 336 1.92 1.43 -14.84
C LEU A 336 1.84 1.93 -13.38
N ALA A 337 2.23 3.17 -13.09
CA ALA A 337 2.17 3.68 -11.71
C ALA A 337 0.79 4.24 -11.31
N ASN A 338 -0.15 4.39 -12.25
CA ASN A 338 -1.50 4.91 -11.96
C ASN A 338 -2.58 3.82 -11.95
N ASP A 339 -2.25 2.59 -12.34
CA ASP A 339 -3.11 1.41 -12.22
C ASP A 339 -2.93 0.78 -10.82
N ASP A 340 -3.87 1.08 -9.92
CA ASP A 340 -3.92 0.70 -8.50
C ASP A 340 -5.39 0.42 -8.17
N THR A 341 -5.84 -0.83 -8.36
CA THR A 341 -7.27 -1.19 -8.38
C THR A 341 -7.94 -0.99 -7.02
N ASP A 342 -7.27 -1.37 -5.94
CA ASP A 342 -7.76 -1.21 -4.56
C ASP A 342 -7.42 0.16 -3.92
N ALA A 343 -6.60 0.97 -4.60
CA ALA A 343 -6.15 2.28 -4.18
C ALA A 343 -5.39 2.29 -2.83
N ASP A 344 -4.65 1.22 -2.51
CA ASP A 344 -3.82 1.16 -1.31
C ASP A 344 -2.56 2.05 -1.40
N GLY A 345 -2.19 2.45 -2.63
CA GLY A 345 -0.93 3.14 -2.96
C GLY A 345 0.18 2.21 -3.46
N THR A 346 -0.18 1.02 -3.95
CA THR A 346 0.70 0.03 -4.57
C THR A 346 0.10 -0.28 -5.94
N PRO A 347 0.77 0.12 -7.03
CA PRO A 347 0.29 -0.24 -8.35
C PRO A 347 0.25 -1.75 -8.55
N ASN A 348 -0.73 -2.24 -9.32
CA ASN A 348 -1.03 -3.65 -9.52
C ASN A 348 0.23 -4.48 -9.81
N PHE A 349 1.09 -4.02 -10.73
CA PHE A 349 2.30 -4.76 -11.13
C PHE A 349 3.37 -4.95 -10.03
N ILE A 350 3.15 -4.43 -8.83
CA ILE A 350 3.95 -4.70 -7.62
C ILE A 350 3.08 -4.99 -6.38
N ASP A 351 1.78 -5.20 -6.58
CA ASP A 351 0.82 -5.71 -5.63
C ASP A 351 0.54 -7.19 -5.94
N ASN A 352 0.17 -7.99 -4.95
CA ASN A 352 -0.09 -9.43 -5.16
C ASN A 352 -1.53 -9.82 -4.82
N ASP A 353 -2.39 -8.80 -4.66
CA ASP A 353 -3.78 -8.78 -4.24
C ASP A 353 -4.36 -7.47 -4.78
N ASP A 354 -4.48 -7.40 -6.12
CA ASP A 354 -4.67 -6.14 -6.86
C ASP A 354 -5.93 -5.38 -6.45
N ASP A 355 -7.02 -6.09 -6.19
CA ASP A 355 -8.33 -5.53 -5.83
C ASP A 355 -8.61 -5.53 -4.32
N GLY A 356 -7.67 -6.05 -3.52
CA GLY A 356 -7.63 -5.92 -2.08
C GLY A 356 -8.70 -6.74 -1.36
N ASP A 357 -9.13 -7.85 -1.95
CA ASP A 357 -10.25 -8.66 -1.49
C ASP A 357 -9.83 -9.85 -0.59
N LEU A 358 -8.52 -10.00 -0.34
CA LEU A 358 -7.83 -11.03 0.44
C LEU A 358 -7.56 -12.36 -0.28
N ILE A 359 -8.03 -12.50 -1.51
CA ILE A 359 -7.60 -13.54 -2.42
C ILE A 359 -6.37 -13.03 -3.18
N LEU A 360 -5.41 -13.91 -3.44
CA LEU A 360 -4.19 -13.49 -4.12
C LEU A 360 -4.46 -13.49 -5.62
N THR A 361 -3.96 -12.49 -6.35
CA THR A 361 -4.02 -12.42 -7.81
C THR A 361 -3.59 -13.75 -8.46
N SER A 362 -2.54 -14.40 -7.92
CA SER A 362 -2.06 -15.71 -8.40
C SER A 362 -3.03 -16.89 -8.26
N ILE A 363 -4.05 -16.77 -7.42
CA ILE A 363 -5.11 -17.76 -7.21
C ILE A 363 -6.25 -17.52 -8.20
N GLU A 364 -6.54 -16.25 -8.53
CA GLU A 364 -7.66 -15.84 -9.38
C GLU A 364 -7.30 -15.68 -10.85
N TYR A 365 -6.03 -15.43 -11.15
CA TYR A 365 -5.50 -15.37 -12.51
C TYR A 365 -5.42 -16.77 -13.13
N VAL A 366 -6.59 -17.37 -13.34
CA VAL A 366 -6.79 -18.69 -13.93
C VAL A 366 -7.57 -18.55 -15.24
N PHE A 367 -7.27 -19.42 -16.20
CA PHE A 367 -7.92 -19.37 -17.51
C PHE A 367 -9.11 -20.33 -17.55
N ASN A 368 -10.22 -19.85 -18.11
CA ASN A 368 -11.44 -20.64 -18.28
C ASN A 368 -11.14 -21.91 -19.10
N SER A 369 -11.18 -23.08 -18.46
CA SER A 369 -10.95 -24.36 -19.13
C SER A 369 -12.22 -24.77 -19.88
N ASN A 370 -12.36 -24.32 -21.12
CA ASN A 370 -13.47 -24.67 -22.03
C ASN A 370 -13.61 -26.20 -22.21
N LYS A 371 -14.28 -26.90 -21.27
CA LYS A 371 -14.51 -28.34 -21.31
C LYS A 371 -15.83 -28.75 -21.97
N ASN A 372 -16.70 -27.82 -22.35
CA ASN A 372 -17.88 -28.18 -23.14
C ASN A 372 -18.48 -26.98 -23.87
N THR A 373 -18.24 -26.90 -25.18
CA THR A 373 -19.25 -26.84 -26.25
C THR A 373 -18.52 -26.52 -27.56
N ASN A 374 -19.15 -26.75 -28.70
CA ASN A 374 -18.67 -26.44 -30.06
C ASN A 374 -18.43 -24.92 -30.30
N ALA A 375 -17.69 -24.25 -29.43
CA ALA A 375 -17.28 -22.87 -29.57
C ALA A 375 -15.89 -22.84 -30.21
N THR A 376 -15.84 -22.37 -31.46
CA THR A 376 -14.63 -21.98 -32.18
C THR A 376 -14.01 -20.69 -31.60
N SER A 377 -14.04 -20.48 -30.28
CA SER A 377 -13.34 -19.37 -29.63
C SER A 377 -12.06 -19.89 -29.01
N THR A 378 -10.95 -19.61 -29.68
CA THR A 378 -9.58 -19.93 -29.27
C THR A 378 -9.02 -18.92 -28.26
N THR A 379 -9.87 -18.27 -27.47
CA THR A 379 -9.47 -17.26 -26.50
C THR A 379 -9.46 -17.89 -25.12
N ASN A 380 -8.27 -18.09 -24.56
CA ASN A 380 -8.10 -18.29 -23.12
C ASN A 380 -8.51 -16.96 -22.45
N SER A 381 -9.78 -16.80 -22.10
CA SER A 381 -10.20 -15.68 -21.26
C SER A 381 -9.82 -15.98 -19.81
N VAL A 382 -9.38 -14.95 -19.10
CA VAL A 382 -9.20 -15.01 -17.64
C VAL A 382 -10.57 -15.32 -17.00
N LEU A 383 -10.55 -15.90 -15.80
CA LEU A 383 -11.75 -16.13 -15.01
C LEU A 383 -12.45 -14.80 -14.73
N ASP A 384 -13.76 -14.83 -14.92
CA ASP A 384 -14.72 -13.73 -14.77
C ASP A 384 -16.01 -14.46 -14.40
N THR A 385 -16.26 -14.56 -13.09
CA THR A 385 -17.25 -15.48 -12.53
C THR A 385 -18.67 -14.97 -12.74
N ASP A 386 -18.89 -13.65 -12.67
CA ASP A 386 -20.20 -13.02 -12.88
C ASP A 386 -20.45 -12.55 -14.33
N ASN A 387 -19.41 -12.51 -15.16
CA ASN A 387 -19.41 -12.07 -16.57
C ASN A 387 -19.71 -10.57 -16.77
N ASP A 388 -19.33 -9.70 -15.84
CA ASP A 388 -19.45 -8.25 -15.98
C ASP A 388 -18.36 -7.61 -16.87
N GLY A 389 -17.32 -8.40 -17.19
CA GLY A 389 -16.19 -8.00 -18.02
C GLY A 389 -14.95 -7.53 -17.26
N ILE A 390 -14.98 -7.59 -15.92
CA ILE A 390 -13.83 -7.41 -15.03
C ILE A 390 -13.37 -8.83 -14.60
N PRO A 391 -12.10 -9.20 -14.83
CA PRO A 391 -11.59 -10.46 -14.33
C PRO A 391 -11.57 -10.51 -12.79
N ASN A 392 -11.75 -11.70 -12.21
CA ASN A 392 -11.81 -11.91 -10.76
C ASN A 392 -10.67 -11.23 -9.99
N TYR A 393 -9.42 -11.37 -10.46
CA TYR A 393 -8.26 -10.74 -9.81
C TYR A 393 -8.26 -9.19 -9.81
N LEU A 394 -9.24 -8.55 -10.46
CA LEU A 394 -9.48 -7.11 -10.48
C LEU A 394 -10.90 -6.76 -9.97
N ASP A 395 -11.62 -7.73 -9.43
CA ASP A 395 -13.03 -7.65 -9.06
C ASP A 395 -13.35 -8.19 -7.65
N ASN A 396 -13.31 -7.29 -6.66
CA ASN A 396 -13.60 -7.65 -5.28
C ASN A 396 -15.05 -8.09 -4.93
N ASP A 397 -15.91 -8.34 -5.91
CA ASP A 397 -17.27 -8.91 -5.79
C ASP A 397 -17.40 -9.98 -6.88
N ASP A 398 -16.56 -11.00 -6.77
CA ASP A 398 -16.20 -11.96 -7.81
C ASP A 398 -17.40 -12.63 -8.50
N ASP A 399 -18.47 -12.88 -7.75
CA ASP A 399 -19.67 -13.52 -8.23
C ASP A 399 -20.83 -12.53 -8.49
N GLY A 400 -20.65 -11.25 -8.18
CA GLY A 400 -21.61 -10.19 -8.43
C GLY A 400 -22.91 -10.34 -7.63
N ASP A 401 -22.86 -10.99 -6.46
CA ASP A 401 -24.01 -11.15 -5.57
C ASP A 401 -24.28 -9.91 -4.69
N GLY A 402 -23.31 -8.98 -4.64
CA GLY A 402 -23.37 -7.73 -3.91
C GLY A 402 -22.75 -7.78 -2.51
N VAL A 403 -22.17 -8.92 -2.11
CA VAL A 403 -21.32 -9.08 -0.94
C VAL A 403 -19.88 -9.17 -1.41
N LEU A 404 -19.03 -8.20 -1.03
CA LEU A 404 -17.62 -8.25 -1.41
C LEU A 404 -16.96 -9.57 -0.95
N THR A 405 -16.10 -10.15 -1.78
CA THR A 405 -15.33 -11.39 -1.51
C THR A 405 -14.72 -11.38 -0.11
N MET A 406 -14.09 -10.26 0.28
CA MET A 406 -13.46 -10.10 1.60
C MET A 406 -14.41 -10.27 2.80
N ASN A 407 -15.71 -10.06 2.59
CA ASN A 407 -16.77 -10.13 3.60
C ASN A 407 -17.50 -11.48 3.61
N GLU A 408 -17.14 -12.38 2.70
CA GLU A 408 -17.63 -13.76 2.65
C GLU A 408 -16.76 -14.72 3.47
N ASP A 409 -15.85 -14.15 4.27
CA ASP A 409 -15.19 -14.82 5.40
C ASP A 409 -16.14 -14.99 6.60
N TYR A 410 -17.07 -15.94 6.50
CA TYR A 410 -18.09 -16.18 7.52
C TYR A 410 -17.51 -16.70 8.84
N ASN A 411 -16.35 -17.35 8.79
CA ASN A 411 -15.71 -17.93 9.97
C ASN A 411 -14.71 -16.95 10.65
N GLY A 412 -14.39 -15.83 10.00
CA GLY A 412 -13.57 -14.74 10.54
C GLY A 412 -12.07 -15.04 10.54
N ASN A 413 -11.60 -15.97 9.71
CA ASN A 413 -10.20 -16.35 9.60
C ASN A 413 -9.44 -15.57 8.51
N ARG A 414 -10.11 -14.64 7.83
CA ARG A 414 -9.67 -13.84 6.68
C ARG A 414 -9.08 -14.68 5.55
N ASN A 415 -9.79 -15.74 5.21
CA ASN A 415 -9.52 -16.59 4.08
C ASN A 415 -10.87 -16.96 3.41
N PRO A 416 -11.48 -16.04 2.63
CA PRO A 416 -12.74 -16.33 1.94
C PRO A 416 -12.66 -17.59 1.06
N ALA A 417 -11.46 -17.97 0.59
CA ALA A 417 -11.23 -19.18 -0.18
C ALA A 417 -11.51 -20.51 0.54
N ASP A 418 -11.70 -20.53 1.87
CA ASP A 418 -12.04 -21.75 2.61
C ASP A 418 -13.47 -21.84 3.13
N ASP A 419 -14.29 -20.80 2.90
CA ASP A 419 -15.70 -20.82 3.24
C ASP A 419 -16.52 -21.41 2.08
N ASP A 420 -17.26 -22.47 2.41
CA ASP A 420 -18.16 -23.22 1.51
C ASP A 420 -19.39 -23.64 2.32
N THR A 421 -20.35 -22.73 2.41
CA THR A 421 -21.54 -22.85 3.28
C THR A 421 -22.44 -24.01 2.84
N ASN A 422 -22.44 -24.34 1.54
CA ASN A 422 -23.32 -25.36 0.97
C ASN A 422 -22.64 -26.74 0.83
N GLY A 423 -21.31 -26.81 0.98
CA GLY A 423 -20.50 -28.03 0.95
C GLY A 423 -20.28 -28.61 -0.45
N ASN A 424 -20.36 -27.81 -1.51
CA ASN A 424 -20.21 -28.28 -2.90
C ASN A 424 -18.77 -28.21 -3.42
N SER A 425 -17.82 -27.77 -2.59
CA SER A 425 -16.40 -27.57 -2.91
C SER A 425 -16.09 -26.45 -3.89
N ILE A 426 -17.01 -25.49 -4.05
CA ILE A 426 -16.79 -24.18 -4.64
C ILE A 426 -16.81 -23.19 -3.46
N PRO A 427 -15.81 -22.32 -3.32
CA PRO A 427 -15.85 -21.26 -2.32
C PRO A 427 -17.06 -20.35 -2.53
N ASP A 428 -17.62 -19.85 -1.42
CA ASP A 428 -18.85 -19.05 -1.44
C ASP A 428 -18.71 -17.78 -2.32
N TYR A 429 -17.52 -17.15 -2.32
CA TYR A 429 -17.22 -15.95 -3.12
C TYR A 429 -17.23 -16.13 -4.65
N LEU A 430 -17.41 -17.37 -5.11
CA LEU A 430 -17.57 -17.70 -6.53
C LEU A 430 -19.00 -18.16 -6.85
N GLU A 431 -19.95 -17.99 -5.93
CA GLU A 431 -21.29 -18.56 -5.99
C GLU A 431 -22.42 -17.58 -5.65
N THR A 432 -22.96 -16.95 -6.69
CA THR A 432 -24.08 -15.97 -6.63
C THR A 432 -25.31 -16.35 -5.80
N SER A 433 -25.47 -17.63 -5.49
CA SER A 433 -26.61 -18.20 -4.78
C SER A 433 -26.34 -18.45 -3.29
N VAL A 434 -25.14 -18.16 -2.81
CA VAL A 434 -24.64 -18.51 -1.47
C VAL A 434 -24.36 -17.29 -0.59
N ALA A 435 -24.79 -16.09 -0.99
CA ALA A 435 -24.97 -14.99 -0.04
C ALA A 435 -25.87 -15.40 1.14
N LEU A 436 -25.31 -15.39 2.36
CA LEU A 436 -26.13 -15.33 3.59
C LEU A 436 -26.97 -14.03 3.67
N GLY A 437 -26.79 -13.11 2.72
CA GLY A 437 -27.75 -12.08 2.33
C GLY A 437 -28.93 -12.65 1.53
N THR A 438 -29.87 -13.34 2.18
CA THR A 438 -31.12 -13.86 1.54
C THR A 438 -32.13 -12.78 1.09
N ALA A 439 -31.65 -11.60 0.73
CA ALA A 439 -32.33 -10.77 -0.24
C ALA A 439 -31.27 -10.26 -1.20
N GLN A 440 -31.29 -10.71 -2.46
CA GLN A 440 -31.00 -9.78 -3.54
C GLN A 440 -31.78 -8.52 -3.20
N ASN A 441 -31.07 -7.47 -2.80
CA ASN A 441 -31.66 -6.36 -2.10
C ASN A 441 -32.73 -5.85 -3.05
N ILE A 442 -34.03 -5.98 -2.71
CA ILE A 442 -35.11 -5.54 -3.61
C ILE A 442 -34.87 -4.05 -3.98
N LEU A 443 -34.15 -3.34 -3.12
CA LEU A 443 -33.66 -1.99 -3.25
C LEU A 443 -32.56 -1.80 -4.31
N ASP A 444 -31.77 -2.80 -4.69
CA ASP A 444 -30.77 -2.68 -5.77
C ASP A 444 -31.43 -2.51 -7.13
N SER A 445 -32.64 -3.05 -7.31
CA SER A 445 -33.46 -2.75 -8.49
C SER A 445 -34.00 -1.31 -8.49
N TYR A 446 -34.04 -0.65 -7.32
CA TYR A 446 -34.57 0.71 -7.19
C TYR A 446 -33.52 1.75 -7.58
N PHE A 447 -32.24 1.40 -7.57
CA PHE A 447 -31.19 2.33 -7.92
C PHE A 447 -30.34 1.77 -9.07
N THR A 448 -29.93 2.64 -9.99
CA THR A 448 -28.95 2.28 -11.03
C THR A 448 -27.89 3.33 -11.05
N VAL A 449 -26.63 2.89 -11.00
CA VAL A 449 -25.46 3.75 -11.00
C VAL A 449 -24.76 3.62 -12.36
N TYR A 450 -24.55 4.75 -13.05
CA TYR A 450 -23.92 4.76 -14.38
C TYR A 450 -23.29 6.12 -14.71
N PRO A 451 -22.33 6.21 -15.65
CA PRO A 451 -21.60 5.08 -16.21
C PRO A 451 -20.72 4.43 -15.13
N ASN A 452 -20.55 3.11 -15.20
CA ASN A 452 -19.50 2.41 -14.49
C ASN A 452 -18.64 1.72 -15.57
N PRO A 453 -17.34 2.06 -15.74
CA PRO A 453 -16.57 3.07 -14.99
C PRO A 453 -17.00 4.53 -15.27
N ALA A 454 -16.82 5.42 -14.28
CA ALA A 454 -17.09 6.85 -14.37
C ALA A 454 -15.81 7.69 -14.41
N ASN A 455 -15.76 8.72 -15.27
CA ASN A 455 -14.66 9.70 -15.28
C ASN A 455 -15.01 10.92 -14.41
N ASP A 456 -15.90 11.80 -14.89
CA ASP A 456 -16.17 13.08 -14.19
C ASP A 456 -17.48 13.10 -13.40
N VAL A 457 -18.48 12.39 -13.90
CA VAL A 457 -19.86 12.43 -13.39
C VAL A 457 -20.40 11.01 -13.30
N LEU A 458 -20.91 10.68 -12.12
CA LEU A 458 -21.69 9.49 -11.83
C LEU A 458 -23.17 9.88 -11.75
N PHE A 459 -24.04 9.11 -12.38
CA PHE A 459 -25.47 9.26 -12.28
C PHE A 459 -26.04 8.16 -11.40
N ILE A 460 -26.87 8.57 -10.46
CA ILE A 460 -27.74 7.65 -9.74
C ILE A 460 -29.16 7.89 -10.23
N LYS A 461 -29.76 6.84 -10.79
CA LYS A 461 -31.16 6.82 -11.17
C LYS A 461 -31.96 6.04 -10.13
N ASN A 462 -32.96 6.68 -9.53
CA ASN A 462 -33.99 6.00 -8.74
C ASN A 462 -35.09 5.47 -9.69
N ASN A 463 -35.06 4.18 -9.97
CA ASN A 463 -36.06 3.45 -10.76
C ASN A 463 -37.42 3.32 -10.04
N ASN A 464 -37.49 3.55 -8.72
CA ASN A 464 -38.73 3.57 -7.94
C ASN A 464 -39.02 4.97 -7.38
N PHE A 465 -39.15 5.94 -8.28
CA PHE A 465 -39.29 7.35 -7.94
C PHE A 465 -40.63 7.68 -7.27
N ASN A 466 -40.59 8.09 -5.99
CA ASN A 466 -41.77 8.43 -5.18
C ASN A 466 -41.74 9.84 -4.54
N ASN A 467 -40.87 10.75 -5.02
CA ASN A 467 -40.61 12.07 -4.43
C ASN A 467 -40.17 12.05 -2.94
N ALA A 468 -39.70 10.93 -2.41
CA ALA A 468 -39.09 10.89 -1.08
C ALA A 468 -37.63 11.35 -1.14
N ASP A 469 -37.13 11.91 -0.03
CA ASP A 469 -35.72 12.24 0.12
C ASP A 469 -34.88 10.96 0.11
N ILE A 470 -33.94 10.89 -0.83
CA ILE A 470 -32.92 9.84 -0.89
C ILE A 470 -31.61 10.44 -0.45
N LYS A 471 -30.95 9.77 0.48
CA LYS A 471 -29.60 10.12 0.90
C LYS A 471 -28.62 9.24 0.15
N VAL A 472 -27.67 9.87 -0.53
CA VAL A 472 -26.59 9.19 -1.24
C VAL A 472 -25.29 9.46 -0.51
N LYS A 473 -24.52 8.41 -0.26
CA LYS A 473 -23.11 8.53 0.10
C LYS A 473 -22.24 7.87 -0.95
N ILE A 474 -21.05 8.41 -1.15
CA ILE A 474 -19.94 7.70 -1.78
C ILE A 474 -18.94 7.42 -0.68
N VAL A 475 -18.53 6.17 -0.57
CA VAL A 475 -17.65 5.63 0.46
C VAL A 475 -16.46 4.99 -0.26
N SER A 476 -15.24 5.24 0.21
CA SER A 476 -14.05 4.52 -0.26
C SER A 476 -14.10 3.06 0.21
N VAL A 477 -13.29 2.20 -0.40
CA VAL A 477 -13.10 0.80 0.04
C VAL A 477 -12.63 0.68 1.49
N THR A 478 -11.94 1.71 2.01
CA THR A 478 -11.55 1.82 3.43
C THR A 478 -12.68 2.20 4.39
N GLY A 479 -13.92 2.36 3.89
CA GLY A 479 -15.09 2.76 4.67
C GLY A 479 -15.20 4.25 4.97
N ALA A 480 -14.35 5.10 4.39
CA ALA A 480 -14.40 6.54 4.59
C ALA A 480 -15.44 7.19 3.65
N VAL A 481 -16.35 7.99 4.20
CA VAL A 481 -17.34 8.73 3.41
C VAL A 481 -16.65 9.89 2.68
N VAL A 482 -16.50 9.77 1.35
CA VAL A 482 -15.86 10.79 0.50
C VAL A 482 -16.85 11.79 -0.10
N LYS A 483 -18.13 11.40 -0.23
CA LYS A 483 -19.21 12.29 -0.66
C LYS A 483 -20.50 11.96 0.07
N GLU A 484 -21.29 12.97 0.38
CA GLU A 484 -22.64 12.80 0.93
C GLU A 484 -23.56 13.88 0.40
N MET A 485 -24.78 13.49 0.00
CA MET A 485 -25.82 14.41 -0.45
C MET A 485 -27.23 13.84 -0.25
N SER A 486 -28.23 14.70 -0.38
CA SER A 486 -29.64 14.29 -0.44
C SER A 486 -30.27 14.81 -1.72
N THR A 487 -31.17 14.03 -2.32
CA THR A 487 -31.81 14.34 -3.60
C THR A 487 -33.26 13.84 -3.62
N GLN A 488 -34.09 14.55 -4.36
CA GLN A 488 -35.47 14.18 -4.70
C GLN A 488 -35.65 14.02 -6.21
N ASN A 489 -34.56 13.92 -6.98
CA ASN A 489 -34.64 13.77 -8.44
C ASN A 489 -34.60 12.29 -8.84
N GLU A 490 -35.32 11.94 -9.91
CA GLU A 490 -35.26 10.59 -10.50
C GLU A 490 -33.84 10.26 -10.96
N ILE A 491 -33.14 11.22 -11.56
CA ILE A 491 -31.75 11.09 -11.96
C ILE A 491 -30.95 12.19 -11.26
N THR A 492 -29.91 11.80 -10.54
CA THR A 492 -29.04 12.72 -9.80
C THR A 492 -27.62 12.62 -10.32
N PRO A 493 -27.07 13.68 -10.93
CA PRO A 493 -25.66 13.74 -11.28
C PRO A 493 -24.82 14.04 -10.05
N ILE A 494 -23.72 13.30 -9.90
CA ILE A 494 -22.76 13.43 -8.82
C ILE A 494 -21.39 13.66 -9.45
N SER A 495 -20.78 14.80 -9.13
CA SER A 495 -19.41 15.07 -9.55
C SER A 495 -18.47 14.17 -8.75
N VAL A 496 -17.77 13.31 -9.48
CA VAL A 496 -16.75 12.38 -8.98
C VAL A 496 -15.36 12.73 -9.52
N SER A 497 -15.23 13.79 -10.31
CA SER A 497 -13.96 14.27 -10.90
C SER A 497 -12.86 14.63 -9.89
N ALA A 498 -13.21 14.82 -8.61
CA ALA A 498 -12.26 15.10 -7.54
C ALA A 498 -11.84 13.84 -6.75
N LEU A 499 -12.47 12.70 -7.05
CA LEU A 499 -12.09 11.41 -6.50
C LEU A 499 -10.88 10.87 -7.27
N GLN A 500 -9.95 10.24 -6.57
CA GLN A 500 -8.85 9.51 -7.20
C GLN A 500 -9.41 8.31 -7.97
N SER A 501 -8.71 7.85 -9.00
CA SER A 501 -9.03 6.61 -9.69
C SER A 501 -9.02 5.45 -8.69
N GLY A 502 -9.89 4.47 -8.93
CA GLY A 502 -10.11 3.37 -8.00
C GLY A 502 -11.59 3.17 -7.67
N MET A 503 -11.86 2.22 -6.78
CA MET A 503 -13.20 1.76 -6.48
C MET A 503 -13.88 2.57 -5.37
N TYR A 504 -15.19 2.79 -5.52
CA TYR A 504 -16.03 3.40 -4.51
C TYR A 504 -17.38 2.69 -4.40
N ILE A 505 -17.92 2.69 -3.18
CA ILE A 505 -19.26 2.20 -2.87
C ILE A 505 -20.21 3.39 -2.80
N VAL A 506 -21.30 3.31 -3.54
CA VAL A 506 -22.43 4.22 -3.44
C VAL A 506 -23.45 3.62 -2.51
N GLU A 507 -23.68 4.26 -1.36
CA GLU A 507 -24.81 3.93 -0.49
C GLU A 507 -26.02 4.79 -0.88
N ALA A 508 -27.07 4.16 -1.41
CA ALA A 508 -28.36 4.78 -1.65
C ALA A 508 -29.34 4.44 -0.51
N ILE A 509 -29.64 5.42 0.33
CA ILE A 509 -30.45 5.26 1.54
C ILE A 509 -31.82 5.90 1.33
N SER A 510 -32.87 5.12 1.52
CA SER A 510 -34.27 5.53 1.44
C SER A 510 -35.05 5.15 2.72
N SER A 511 -36.33 5.50 2.79
CA SER A 511 -37.20 5.03 3.88
C SER A 511 -37.43 3.52 3.89
N GLU A 512 -37.24 2.86 2.74
CA GLU A 512 -37.43 1.41 2.58
C GLU A 512 -36.16 0.61 2.91
N GLY A 513 -35.02 1.29 3.09
CA GLY A 513 -33.73 0.70 3.44
C GLY A 513 -32.56 1.28 2.66
N THR A 514 -31.42 0.59 2.72
CA THR A 514 -30.17 0.97 2.06
C THR A 514 -29.82 -0.04 0.97
N SER A 515 -29.43 0.48 -0.18
CA SER A 515 -28.88 -0.26 -1.32
C SER A 515 -27.44 0.19 -1.57
N TYR A 516 -26.62 -0.71 -2.09
CA TYR A 516 -25.19 -0.51 -2.27
C TYR A 516 -24.85 -0.76 -3.74
N HIS A 517 -24.10 0.16 -4.36
CA HIS A 517 -23.68 0.02 -5.74
C HIS A 517 -22.21 0.36 -5.87
N LYS A 518 -21.42 -0.54 -6.47
CA LYS A 518 -20.03 -0.28 -6.82
C LYS A 518 -19.94 0.63 -8.05
N PHE A 519 -18.98 1.55 -8.07
CA PHE A 519 -18.50 2.13 -9.31
C PHE A 519 -16.99 2.36 -9.28
N ILE A 520 -16.37 2.22 -10.44
CA ILE A 520 -14.96 2.48 -10.67
C ILE A 520 -14.81 3.93 -11.16
N LYS A 521 -14.00 4.72 -10.46
CA LYS A 521 -13.53 6.01 -10.95
C LYS A 521 -12.32 5.75 -11.85
N LYS A 522 -12.41 6.15 -13.12
CA LYS A 522 -11.28 6.20 -14.06
C LYS A 522 -10.58 7.54 -13.98
#